data_AF-A0A3A5AJV2-F1
#
_entry.id   AF-A0A3A5AJV2-F1
#
_cell.length_a   1.000
_cell.length_b   1.000
_cell.length_c   1.000
_cell.angle_alpha   90.00
_cell.angle_beta   90.00
_cell.angle_gamma   90.00
#
_symmetry.space_group_name_H-M   'P 1'
#
loop_
_entity.id
_entity.type
_entity.pdbx_description
1 polymer ?
#
loop_
_entity_poly.entity_id
_entity_poly.type
_entity_poly.pdbx_seq_one_letter_code
_entity_poly.pdbx_strand_id
1 'polypeptide(L)'
;MSRKKSPQLGKYLGTGDRIRKIRGDLTQEEFGKLFGVKGNTISRWEDGRLSDEETLKKIADYGRVTVEWILTGKEEHRLREPAPEPYRIKPTTLNLDALSHVILLVRDWLRRQREKLSAPAEAHLIASCYEYWATKNFYPDDQDIADLRRSLP
;
A
#
# COMPACT_ATOMS: atom_id res chain seq x y z
N MET A 1 -13.94 42.06 4.42
CA MET A 1 -13.28 40.74 4.38
C MET A 1 -13.90 39.85 5.45
N SER A 2 -14.90 39.05 5.08
CA SER A 2 -15.65 38.23 6.03
C SER A 2 -14.89 36.93 6.30
N ARG A 3 -14.30 36.80 7.49
CA ARG A 3 -13.85 35.50 8.01
C ARG A 3 -15.11 34.65 8.16
N LYS A 4 -15.38 33.77 7.18
CA LYS A 4 -16.42 32.75 7.31
C LYS A 4 -16.12 31.97 8.59
N LYS A 5 -16.97 32.13 9.62
CA LYS A 5 -16.94 31.29 10.81
C LYS A 5 -17.22 29.86 10.33
N SER A 6 -16.21 29.01 10.36
CA SER A 6 -16.37 27.58 10.11
C SER A 6 -17.41 27.04 11.09
N PRO A 7 -18.44 26.29 10.63
CA PRO A 7 -19.47 25.79 11.51
C PRO A 7 -18.85 24.88 12.56
N GLN A 8 -19.08 25.19 13.83
CA GLN A 8 -18.63 24.37 14.95
C GLN A 8 -19.17 22.94 14.80
N LEU A 9 -18.31 21.96 14.48
CA LEU A 9 -18.65 20.53 14.39
C LEU A 9 -18.88 19.87 15.76
N GLY A 10 -19.10 20.65 16.82
CA GLY A 10 -19.24 20.19 18.21
C GLY A 10 -20.58 19.55 18.57
N LYS A 11 -21.23 18.81 17.66
CA LYS A 11 -22.51 18.16 17.94
C LYS A 11 -22.43 16.63 18.06
N TYR A 12 -21.24 16.06 17.94
CA TYR A 12 -21.10 14.60 17.97
C TYR A 12 -20.48 14.10 19.27
N LEU A 13 -21.33 13.48 20.09
CA LEU A 13 -20.98 12.83 21.36
C LEU A 13 -19.87 11.79 21.13
N GLY A 14 -18.86 11.76 22.01
CA GLY A 14 -17.77 10.78 21.96
C GLY A 14 -16.69 11.03 20.92
N THR A 15 -16.70 12.17 20.21
CA THR A 15 -15.61 12.51 19.27
C THR A 15 -14.27 12.63 19.99
N GLY A 16 -14.27 13.30 21.15
CA GLY A 16 -13.07 13.47 21.96
C GLY A 16 -12.45 12.15 22.41
N ASP A 17 -13.28 11.17 22.77
CA ASP A 17 -12.82 9.83 23.15
C ASP A 17 -12.20 9.07 21.98
N ARG A 18 -12.69 9.29 20.77
CA ARG A 18 -12.12 8.71 19.55
C ARG A 18 -10.80 9.35 19.17
N ILE A 19 -10.66 10.67 19.35
CA ILE A 19 -9.37 11.36 19.21
C ILE A 19 -8.37 10.84 20.25
N ARG A 20 -8.82 10.62 21.49
CA ARG A 20 -8.00 10.00 22.54
C ARG A 20 -7.57 8.58 22.17
N LYS A 21 -8.46 7.80 21.57
CA LYS A 21 -8.16 6.47 21.04
C LYS A 21 -7.13 6.50 19.91
N ILE A 22 -7.21 7.49 19.02
CA ILE A 22 -6.22 7.70 17.95
C ILE A 22 -4.85 8.09 18.50
N ARG A 23 -4.81 8.92 19.55
CA ARG A 23 -3.55 9.29 20.23
C ARG A 23 -2.83 8.09 20.82
N GLY A 24 -3.58 7.12 21.37
CA GLY A 24 -3.01 5.96 22.04
C GLY A 24 -2.20 6.37 23.27
N ASP A 25 -1.00 5.81 23.40
CA ASP A 25 -0.15 5.98 24.57
C ASP A 25 0.71 7.26 24.57
N LEU A 26 0.74 8.00 23.47
CA LEU A 26 1.47 9.27 23.37
C LEU A 26 0.89 10.29 24.35
N THR A 27 1.73 11.09 25.00
CA THR A 27 1.24 12.24 25.77
C THR A 27 0.55 13.26 24.85
N GLN A 28 -0.31 14.12 25.41
CA GLN A 28 -0.95 15.20 24.64
C GLN A 28 0.08 16.16 24.02
N GLU A 29 1.24 16.34 24.65
CA GLU A 29 2.33 17.14 24.10
C GLU A 29 3.02 16.46 22.92
N GLU A 30 3.34 15.18 23.02
CA GLU A 30 3.94 14.40 21.93
C GLU A 30 3.01 14.32 20.73
N PHE A 31 1.72 14.06 20.98
CA PHE A 31 0.70 14.05 19.94
C PHE A 31 0.53 15.44 19.32
N GLY A 32 0.55 16.51 20.12
CA GLY A 32 0.49 17.88 19.65
C GLY A 32 1.62 18.25 18.68
N LYS A 33 2.85 17.78 18.96
CA LYS A 33 4.02 18.02 18.08
C LYS A 33 3.80 17.49 16.66
N LEU A 34 3.08 16.37 16.50
CA LEU A 34 2.78 15.79 15.17
C LEU A 34 1.92 16.71 14.30
N PHE A 35 1.12 17.57 14.93
CA PHE A 35 0.23 18.52 14.24
C PHE A 35 0.70 19.97 14.37
N GLY A 36 1.89 20.20 14.94
CA GLY A 36 2.42 21.54 15.18
C GLY A 36 1.62 22.37 16.19
N VAL A 37 0.92 21.71 17.14
CA VAL A 37 0.10 22.37 18.17
C VAL A 37 0.59 22.05 19.58
N LYS A 38 0.17 22.86 20.55
CA LYS A 38 0.46 22.62 21.98
C LYS A 38 -0.46 21.55 22.57
N GLY A 39 -0.03 20.89 23.64
CA GLY A 39 -0.81 19.83 24.31
C GLY A 39 -2.18 20.29 24.82
N ASN A 40 -2.31 21.56 25.23
CA ASN A 40 -3.61 22.13 25.62
C ASN A 40 -4.62 22.18 24.45
N THR A 41 -4.15 22.29 23.20
CA THR A 41 -4.99 22.21 22.01
C THR A 41 -5.51 20.78 21.83
N ILE A 42 -4.66 19.76 22.05
CA ILE A 42 -5.07 18.35 22.04
C ILE A 42 -6.11 18.07 23.12
N SER A 43 -5.89 18.56 24.35
CA SER A 43 -6.87 18.43 25.43
C SER A 43 -8.24 18.98 25.02
N ARG A 44 -8.30 20.14 24.37
CA ARG A 44 -9.56 20.71 23.88
C ARG A 44 -10.22 19.82 22.83
N TRP A 45 -9.44 19.21 21.93
CA TRP A 45 -9.99 18.28 20.94
C TRP A 45 -10.55 17.02 21.60
N GLU A 46 -9.84 16.47 22.58
CA GLU A 46 -10.27 15.31 23.37
C GLU A 46 -11.46 15.60 24.28
N ASP A 47 -11.74 16.86 24.57
CA ASP A 47 -12.95 17.33 25.25
C ASP A 47 -14.11 17.59 24.27
N GLY A 48 -13.93 17.25 22.98
CA GLY A 48 -14.95 17.43 21.94
C GLY A 48 -15.07 18.87 21.41
N ARG A 49 -14.17 19.78 21.81
CA ARG A 49 -14.06 21.13 21.23
C ARG A 49 -13.22 21.05 19.96
N LEU A 50 -13.85 20.47 18.94
CA LEU A 50 -13.26 20.19 17.64
C LEU A 50 -12.79 21.46 16.93
N SER A 51 -11.66 21.32 16.25
CA SER A 51 -11.08 22.32 15.36
C SER A 51 -11.80 22.33 14.00
N ASP A 52 -11.23 23.05 13.05
CA ASP A 52 -11.62 23.04 11.65
C ASP A 52 -11.52 21.64 10.98
N GLU A 53 -12.13 21.55 9.80
CA GLU A 53 -12.17 20.34 8.97
C GLU A 53 -10.76 19.85 8.60
N GLU A 54 -9.81 20.76 8.39
CA GLU A 54 -8.43 20.43 8.03
C GLU A 54 -7.71 19.68 9.16
N THR A 55 -7.89 20.11 10.40
CA THR A 55 -7.36 19.42 11.57
C THR A 55 -7.95 18.03 11.70
N LEU A 56 -9.27 17.90 11.53
CA LEU A 56 -9.96 16.61 11.58
C LEU A 56 -9.45 15.64 10.52
N LYS A 57 -9.18 16.12 9.30
CA LYS A 57 -8.54 15.33 8.23
C LYS A 57 -7.16 14.84 8.64
N LYS A 58 -6.30 15.73 9.16
CA LYS A 58 -4.95 15.36 9.62
C LYS A 58 -5.00 14.29 10.72
N ILE A 59 -5.92 14.42 11.69
CA ILE A 59 -6.10 13.42 12.75
C ILE A 59 -6.61 12.10 12.17
N ALA A 60 -7.56 12.15 11.24
CA ALA A 60 -8.09 10.97 10.55
C ALA A 60 -7.01 10.23 9.75
N ASP A 61 -6.17 10.97 9.04
CA ASP A 61 -5.06 10.42 8.26
C ASP A 61 -4.02 9.76 9.17
N TYR A 62 -3.65 10.41 10.28
CA TYR A 62 -2.76 9.83 11.28
C TYR A 62 -3.33 8.54 11.88
N GLY A 63 -4.61 8.57 12.28
CA GLY A 63 -5.30 7.41 12.84
C GLY A 63 -5.72 6.35 11.81
N ARG A 64 -5.49 6.59 10.51
CA ARG A 64 -5.95 5.77 9.37
C ARG A 64 -7.45 5.48 9.38
N VAL A 65 -8.25 6.38 9.96
CA VAL A 65 -9.72 6.31 10.02
C VAL A 65 -10.35 7.33 9.08
N THR A 66 -11.67 7.35 8.97
CA THR A 66 -12.39 8.42 8.26
C THR A 66 -12.72 9.55 9.23
N VAL A 67 -12.87 10.77 8.71
CA VAL A 67 -13.41 11.90 9.50
C VAL A 67 -14.80 11.55 10.01
N GLU A 68 -15.60 10.86 9.21
CA GLU A 68 -16.91 10.34 9.61
C GLU A 68 -16.82 9.42 10.83
N TRP A 69 -15.85 8.50 10.88
CA TRP A 69 -15.64 7.67 12.07
C TRP A 69 -15.24 8.50 13.28
N ILE A 70 -14.45 9.57 13.12
CA ILE A 70 -14.10 10.49 14.22
C ILE A 70 -15.31 11.28 14.71
N LEU A 71 -16.25 11.63 13.82
CA LEU A 71 -17.42 12.42 14.15
C LEU A 71 -18.58 11.56 14.65
N THR A 72 -18.99 10.51 13.96
CA THR A 72 -20.20 9.74 14.29
C THR A 72 -19.94 8.36 14.91
N GLY A 73 -18.74 7.80 14.72
CA GLY A 73 -18.35 6.51 15.28
C GLY A 73 -18.91 5.36 14.45
N LYS A 74 -19.65 5.68 13.40
CA LYS A 74 -20.08 4.75 12.38
C LYS A 74 -18.88 4.46 11.50
N GLU A 75 -18.51 3.19 11.48
CA GLU A 75 -17.53 2.68 10.55
C GLU A 75 -18.21 2.59 9.19
N GLU A 76 -18.23 3.71 8.46
CA GLU A 76 -18.38 3.60 7.03
C GLU A 76 -17.09 2.93 6.57
N HIS A 77 -17.18 1.64 6.24
CA HIS A 77 -16.12 0.93 5.55
C HIS A 77 -15.68 1.89 4.46
N ARG A 78 -14.46 2.44 4.60
CA ARG A 78 -13.72 2.83 3.42
C ARG A 78 -13.83 1.57 2.58
N LEU A 79 -14.57 1.61 1.46
CA LEU A 79 -14.23 0.73 0.37
C LEU A 79 -12.74 0.95 0.27
N ARG A 80 -11.98 -0.03 0.75
CA ARG A 80 -10.60 -0.12 0.38
C ARG A 80 -10.71 -0.31 -1.13
N GLU A 81 -10.75 0.76 -1.89
CA GLU A 81 -9.65 0.88 -2.80
C GLU A 81 -8.44 0.82 -1.86
N PRO A 82 -7.73 -0.32 -1.82
CA PRO A 82 -6.52 -0.34 -1.04
C PRO A 82 -5.77 0.91 -1.45
N ALA A 83 -5.41 1.79 -0.50
CA ALA A 83 -4.37 2.77 -0.76
C ALA A 83 -3.32 2.00 -1.55
N PRO A 84 -2.98 2.39 -2.80
CA PRO A 84 -2.18 1.54 -3.67
C PRO A 84 -1.03 1.08 -2.82
N GLU A 85 -1.01 -0.22 -2.48
CA GLU A 85 -0.17 -0.75 -1.40
C GLU A 85 1.18 -0.07 -1.56
N PRO A 86 1.63 0.78 -0.61
CA PRO A 86 2.61 1.83 -0.88
C PRO A 86 3.76 1.15 -1.56
N TYR A 87 3.85 1.26 -2.90
CA TYR A 87 4.39 0.19 -3.75
C TYR A 87 5.04 -0.86 -2.89
N ARG A 88 4.31 -1.92 -2.51
CA ARG A 88 4.99 -3.14 -2.12
C ARG A 88 5.68 -3.57 -3.41
N ILE A 89 6.80 -2.91 -3.74
CA ILE A 89 8.06 -3.57 -3.88
C ILE A 89 8.02 -4.57 -2.72
N LYS A 90 7.41 -5.74 -2.99
CA LYS A 90 7.96 -6.96 -2.42
C LYS A 90 9.44 -6.74 -2.63
N PRO A 91 10.29 -6.81 -1.59
CA PRO A 91 11.71 -6.88 -1.90
C PRO A 91 11.79 -7.85 -3.07
N THR A 92 12.48 -7.40 -4.11
CA THR A 92 12.83 -8.16 -5.30
C THR A 92 13.72 -9.33 -4.86
N THR A 93 13.28 -10.11 -3.87
CA THR A 93 13.74 -11.45 -3.61
C THR A 93 13.14 -12.23 -4.74
N LEU A 94 13.85 -12.20 -5.86
CA LEU A 94 13.91 -13.28 -6.82
C LEU A 94 13.61 -14.59 -6.08
N ASN A 95 12.49 -15.23 -6.41
CA ASN A 95 12.19 -16.53 -5.85
C ASN A 95 13.22 -17.51 -6.44
N LEU A 96 14.25 -17.84 -5.66
CA LEU A 96 15.39 -18.63 -6.12
C LEU A 96 14.97 -20.04 -6.58
N ASP A 97 13.94 -20.61 -5.96
CA ASP A 97 13.40 -21.91 -6.35
C ASP A 97 12.70 -21.81 -7.71
N ALA A 98 11.87 -20.79 -7.90
CA ALA A 98 11.19 -20.54 -9.16
C ALA A 98 12.18 -20.19 -10.28
N LEU A 99 13.20 -19.36 -9.99
CA LEU A 99 14.25 -19.07 -10.97
C LEU A 99 15.03 -20.33 -11.34
N SER A 100 15.42 -21.14 -10.35
CA SER A 100 16.13 -22.40 -10.60
C SER A 100 15.30 -23.33 -11.49
N HIS A 101 13.99 -23.43 -11.23
CA HIS A 101 13.07 -24.21 -12.04
C HIS A 101 12.98 -23.67 -13.48
N VAL A 102 12.83 -22.36 -13.65
CA VAL A 102 12.76 -21.71 -14.98
C VAL A 102 14.06 -21.91 -15.75
N ILE A 103 15.23 -21.79 -15.11
CA ILE A 103 16.52 -22.04 -15.77
C ILE A 103 16.60 -23.49 -16.28
N LEU A 104 16.22 -24.45 -15.45
CA LEU A 104 16.23 -25.87 -15.83
C LEU A 104 15.24 -26.14 -16.98
N LEU A 105 14.05 -25.57 -16.91
CA LEU A 105 13.00 -25.69 -17.90
C LEU A 105 13.42 -25.13 -19.26
N VAL A 106 13.98 -23.90 -19.29
CA VAL A 106 14.49 -23.29 -20.53
C VAL A 106 15.65 -24.09 -21.11
N ARG A 107 16.59 -24.55 -20.27
CA ARG A 107 17.75 -25.34 -20.74
C ARG A 107 17.36 -26.72 -21.24
N ASP A 108 16.41 -27.38 -20.59
CA ASP A 108 15.87 -28.65 -21.06
C ASP A 108 15.15 -28.49 -22.40
N TRP A 109 14.32 -27.46 -22.51
CA TRP A 109 13.62 -27.14 -23.76
C TRP A 109 14.60 -26.85 -24.90
N LEU A 110 15.61 -25.98 -24.69
CA LEU A 110 16.65 -25.68 -25.69
C LEU A 110 17.41 -26.95 -26.13
N ARG A 111 17.75 -27.82 -25.16
CA ARG A 111 18.39 -29.11 -25.45
C ARG A 111 17.51 -30.00 -26.32
N ARG A 112 16.21 -30.09 -26.04
CA ARG A 112 15.24 -30.86 -26.85
C ARG A 112 15.08 -30.29 -28.25
N GLN A 113 15.10 -28.97 -28.40
CA GLN A 113 15.07 -28.30 -29.71
C GLN A 113 16.41 -28.34 -30.45
N ARG A 114 17.49 -28.83 -29.82
CA ARG A 114 18.87 -28.78 -30.32
C ARG A 114 19.32 -27.36 -30.70
N GLU A 115 18.76 -26.36 -30.03
CA GLU A 115 19.06 -24.94 -30.25
C GLU A 115 20.10 -24.46 -29.24
N LYS A 116 21.02 -23.61 -29.69
CA LYS A 116 21.99 -22.95 -28.82
C LYS A 116 21.87 -21.44 -28.97
N LEU A 117 21.43 -20.79 -27.91
CA LEU A 117 21.34 -19.34 -27.85
C LEU A 117 22.66 -18.70 -27.44
N SER A 118 22.82 -17.43 -27.78
CA SER A 118 23.83 -16.59 -27.15
C SER A 118 23.48 -16.41 -25.67
N ALA A 119 24.48 -16.20 -24.81
CA ALA A 119 24.24 -16.00 -23.37
C ALA A 119 23.22 -14.87 -23.08
N PRO A 120 23.23 -13.72 -23.79
CA PRO A 120 22.19 -12.70 -23.61
C PRO A 120 20.79 -13.16 -24.03
N ALA A 121 20.64 -13.88 -25.14
CA ALA A 121 19.34 -14.37 -25.60
C ALA A 121 18.77 -15.45 -24.67
N GLU A 122 19.62 -16.35 -24.15
CA GLU A 122 19.23 -17.32 -23.10
C GLU A 122 18.75 -16.58 -21.84
N ALA A 123 19.48 -15.54 -21.41
CA ALA A 123 19.09 -14.74 -20.24
C ALA A 123 17.75 -14.02 -20.44
N HIS A 124 17.49 -13.44 -21.62
CA HIS A 124 16.20 -12.82 -21.93
C HIS A 124 15.05 -13.84 -21.97
N LEU A 125 15.29 -15.05 -22.49
CA LEU A 125 14.29 -16.12 -22.49
C LEU A 125 13.97 -16.57 -21.05
N ILE A 126 14.99 -16.77 -20.22
CA ILE A 126 14.85 -17.10 -18.79
C ILE A 126 14.05 -16.01 -18.08
N ALA A 127 14.39 -14.74 -18.30
CA ALA A 127 13.66 -13.62 -17.70
C ALA A 127 12.19 -13.61 -18.15
N SER A 128 11.92 -13.79 -19.44
CA SER A 128 10.56 -13.83 -19.99
C SER A 128 9.73 -14.99 -19.42
N CYS A 129 10.33 -16.16 -19.26
CA CYS A 129 9.69 -17.33 -18.64
C CYS A 129 9.45 -17.13 -17.13
N TYR A 130 10.36 -16.43 -16.45
CA TYR A 130 10.20 -16.07 -15.03
C TYR A 130 9.04 -15.07 -14.84
N GLU A 131 8.96 -14.04 -15.68
CA GLU A 131 7.85 -13.08 -15.66
C GLU A 131 6.51 -13.74 -16.02
N TYR A 132 6.51 -14.70 -16.96
CA TYR A 132 5.34 -15.52 -17.27
C TYR A 132 4.83 -16.24 -16.01
N TRP A 133 5.72 -16.95 -15.31
CA TRP A 133 5.37 -17.64 -14.07
C TRP A 133 4.94 -16.66 -12.97
N ALA A 134 5.66 -15.55 -12.79
CA ALA A 134 5.35 -14.56 -11.77
C ALA A 134 3.98 -13.91 -11.98
N THR A 135 3.54 -13.79 -13.24
CA THR A 135 2.25 -13.22 -13.62
C THR A 135 1.12 -14.24 -13.54
N LYS A 136 1.33 -15.45 -14.08
CA LYS A 136 0.27 -16.45 -14.24
C LYS A 136 0.19 -17.48 -13.10
N ASN A 137 1.21 -17.53 -12.25
CA ASN A 137 1.36 -18.47 -11.14
C ASN A 137 1.38 -19.96 -11.56
N PHE A 138 1.81 -20.24 -12.80
CA PHE A 138 2.15 -21.57 -13.31
C PHE A 138 3.33 -21.47 -14.29
N TYR A 139 4.11 -22.54 -14.43
CA TYR A 139 5.29 -22.55 -15.30
C TYR A 139 4.88 -22.65 -16.78
N PRO A 140 5.59 -21.98 -17.71
CA PRO A 140 5.29 -22.08 -19.13
C PRO A 140 5.55 -23.49 -19.64
N ASP A 141 4.66 -24.01 -20.49
CA ASP A 141 4.87 -25.27 -21.19
C ASP A 141 5.74 -25.10 -22.45
N ASP A 142 5.94 -26.17 -23.22
CA ASP A 142 6.78 -26.13 -24.43
C ASP A 142 6.30 -25.12 -25.48
N GLN A 143 4.98 -24.93 -25.59
CA GLN A 143 4.37 -24.02 -26.56
C GLN A 143 4.53 -22.57 -26.08
N ASP A 144 4.30 -22.33 -24.80
CA ASP A 144 4.54 -21.03 -24.17
C ASP A 144 6.01 -20.59 -24.35
N ILE A 145 6.98 -21.48 -24.09
CA ILE A 145 8.41 -21.19 -24.25
C ILE A 145 8.72 -20.87 -25.72
N ALA A 146 8.15 -21.62 -26.67
CA ALA A 146 8.35 -21.38 -28.10
C ALA A 146 7.81 -20.01 -28.54
N ASP A 147 6.64 -19.60 -28.02
CA ASP A 147 6.05 -18.31 -28.34
C ASP A 147 6.83 -17.16 -27.72
N LEU A 148 7.28 -17.30 -26.46
CA LEU A 148 8.17 -16.34 -25.81
C LEU A 148 9.49 -16.20 -26.58
N ARG A 149 10.09 -17.31 -27.02
CA ARG A 149 11.32 -17.35 -27.82
C ARG A 149 11.19 -16.61 -29.14
N ARG A 150 10.02 -16.67 -29.80
CA ARG A 150 9.74 -15.93 -31.06
C ARG A 150 9.56 -14.43 -30.83
N SER A 151 9.15 -14.04 -29.63
CA SER A 151 8.94 -12.62 -29.27
C SER A 151 10.21 -11.90 -28.82
N LEU A 152 11.32 -12.63 -28.64
CA LEU A 152 12.61 -12.05 -28.28
C LEU A 152 13.19 -11.20 -29.43
N PRO A 153 13.82 -10.05 -29.11
CA PRO A 153 14.47 -9.17 -30.08
C PRO A 153 15.71 -9.79 -30.72
#